data_AF-A0A8S2U9Q0-F1
#
_entry.id   AF-A0A8S2U9Q0-F1
#
_cell.length_a   1.000
_cell.length_b   1.000
_cell.length_c   1.000
_cell.angle_alpha   90.00
_cell.angle_beta   90.00
_cell.angle_gamma   90.00
#
_symmetry.space_group_name_H-M   'P 1'
#
loop_
_entity.id
_entity.type
_entity.pdbx_description
1 polymer ?
#
loop_
_entity_poly.entity_id
_entity_poly.type
_entity_poly.pdbx_seq_one_letter_code
_entity_poly.pdbx_strand_id
1 'polypeptide(L)' 'FSFSILLWEIATYGASPYPKIELCQVFDHLRSGNRMERPPGCPLDVYNLMQKCKELKFNNYIFK' A
#
# COMPACT_ATOMS: atom_id res chain seq x y z
N PHE A 1 -4.90 2.33 -5.30
CA PHE A 1 -4.75 2.35 -3.82
C PHE A 1 -5.13 1.01 -3.16
N SER A 2 -6.41 0.61 -3.09
CA SER A 2 -6.84 -0.60 -2.35
C SER A 2 -6.18 -1.91 -2.83
N PHE A 3 -6.04 -2.11 -4.14
CA PHE A 3 -5.45 -3.33 -4.70
C PHE A 3 -3.98 -3.56 -4.29
N SER A 4 -3.19 -2.49 -4.12
CA SER A 4 -1.80 -2.59 -3.65
C SER A 4 -1.72 -3.08 -2.20
N ILE A 5 -2.72 -2.72 -1.38
CA ILE A 5 -2.82 -3.18 0.01
C ILE A 5 -3.18 -4.66 0.04
N LEU A 6 -4.18 -5.06 -0.75
CA LEU A 6 -4.60 -6.46 -0.87
C LEU A 6 -3.45 -7.37 -1.33
N LEU A 7 -2.68 -6.95 -2.34
CA LEU A 7 -1.51 -7.70 -2.79
C LEU A 7 -0.44 -7.83 -1.69
N TRP A 8 -0.28 -6.81 -0.84
CA TRP A 8 0.63 -6.86 0.30
C TRP A 8 0.12 -7.83 1.37
N GLU A 9 -1.17 -7.80 1.68
CA GLU A 9 -1.80 -8.75 2.59
C GLU A 9 -1.63 -10.18 2.09
N ILE A 10 -1.85 -10.45 0.80
CA ILE A 10 -1.63 -11.78 0.21
C ILE A 10 -0.15 -12.18 0.31
N ALA A 11 0.77 -11.28 -0.04
CA ALA A 11 2.21 -11.54 0.01
C ALA A 11 2.75 -11.76 1.45
N THR A 12 2.02 -11.30 2.46
CA THR A 12 2.35 -11.44 3.88
C THR A 12 1.49 -12.50 4.58
N TYR A 13 0.73 -13.30 3.83
CA TYR A 13 -0.16 -14.33 4.36
C TYR A 13 -1.23 -13.77 5.33
N GLY A 14 -1.74 -12.57 5.04
CA GLY A 14 -2.79 -11.89 5.78
C GLY A 14 -2.30 -11.02 6.95
N ALA A 15 -1.04 -10.56 6.91
CA ALA A 15 -0.55 -9.64 7.93
C ALA A 15 -1.26 -8.29 7.83
N SER A 16 -1.35 -7.57 8.96
CA SER A 16 -1.95 -6.24 8.98
C SER A 16 -1.07 -5.23 8.23
N PRO A 17 -1.60 -4.51 7.23
CA PRO A 17 -0.86 -3.46 6.55
C PRO A 17 -0.63 -2.28 7.49
N TYR A 18 0.62 -1.82 7.60
CA TYR A 18 1.07 -0.78 8.53
C TYR A 18 0.80 -1.10 10.02
N PRO A 19 1.37 -2.20 10.58
CA PRO A 19 1.06 -2.67 11.93
C PRO A 19 1.50 -1.71 13.05
N LYS A 20 2.28 -0.67 12.73
CA LYS A 20 2.79 0.35 13.67
C LYS A 20 2.10 1.71 13.53
N ILE A 21 1.08 1.80 12.69
CA ILE A 21 0.40 3.05 12.37
C ILE A 21 -1.08 2.87 12.74
N GLU A 22 -1.62 3.81 13.50
CA GLU A 22 -3.05 3.80 13.76
C GLU A 22 -3.85 4.04 12.47
N LEU A 23 -5.00 3.40 12.34
CA LEU A 23 -5.85 3.49 11.13
C LEU A 23 -6.19 4.94 10.74
N CYS A 24 -6.39 5.82 11.73
CA CYS A 24 -6.64 7.24 11.51
C CYS A 24 -5.44 7.98 10.90
N GLN A 25 -4.22 7.52 11.16
CA GLN A 25 -2.96 8.12 10.69
C GLN A 25 -2.47 7.54 9.36
N VAL A 26 -3.03 6.41 8.90
CA VAL A 26 -2.63 5.77 7.63
C VAL A 26 -2.82 6.74 6.46
N PHE A 27 -3.88 7.54 6.46
CA PHE A 27 -4.10 8.53 5.41
C PHE A 27 -2.99 9.59 5.34
N ASP A 28 -2.57 10.12 6.49
CA ASP A 28 -1.48 11.12 6.56
C ASP A 28 -0.11 10.49 6.25
N HIS A 29 0.10 9.24 6.66
CA HIS A 29 1.27 8.46 6.28
C HIS A 29 1.36 8.27 4.77
N LEU A 30 0.23 8.03 4.11
CA LEU A 30 0.18 7.91 2.65
C LEU A 30 0.33 9.27 1.96
N ARG A 31 -0.24 10.34 2.53
CA ARG A 31 -0.13 11.70 2.01
C ARG A 31 1.29 12.23 2.06
N SER A 32 2.07 11.84 3.07
CA SER A 32 3.50 12.15 3.19
C SER A 32 4.39 11.37 2.23
N GLY A 33 3.81 10.50 1.38
CA GLY A 33 4.56 9.72 0.39
C GLY A 33 5.11 8.40 0.93
N ASN A 34 4.95 8.12 2.22
CA ASN A 34 5.39 6.87 2.81
C ASN A 34 4.50 5.71 2.34
N ARG A 35 5.11 4.56 2.08
CA ARG A 35 4.45 3.35 1.54
C ARG A 35 5.04 2.12 2.23
N MET A 36 4.29 1.02 2.17
CA MET A 36 4.79 -0.26 2.66
C MET A 36 6.07 -0.69 1.93
N GLU A 37 7.02 -1.15 2.73
CA GLU A 37 8.23 -1.81 2.26
C GLU A 37 7.90 -3.18 1.66
N ARG A 38 8.85 -3.72 0.90
CA ARG A 38 8.74 -5.07 0.34
C ARG A 38 8.77 -6.10 1.48
N PRO A 39 7.76 -6.97 1.59
CA PRO A 39 7.78 -8.04 2.57
C PRO A 39 8.99 -8.98 2.40
N PRO A 40 9.52 -9.55 3.49
CA PRO A 40 10.53 -10.60 3.41
C PRO A 40 9.96 -11.80 2.63
N GLY A 41 10.73 -12.33 1.68
CA GLY A 41 10.30 -13.44 0.82
C GLY A 41 9.37 -13.07 -0.35
N CYS A 42 8.91 -11.82 -0.46
CA CYS A 42 8.11 -11.38 -1.60
C CYS A 42 9.01 -11.20 -2.86
N PRO A 43 8.71 -11.87 -3.98
CA PRO A 43 9.45 -11.70 -5.23
C PRO A 43 9.45 -10.24 -5.70
N LEU A 44 10.57 -9.79 -6.27
CA LEU A 44 10.71 -8.40 -6.72
C LEU A 44 9.66 -8.02 -7.77
N ASP A 45 9.28 -8.95 -8.64
CA ASP A 45 8.26 -8.72 -9.68
C ASP A 45 6.87 -8.47 -9.08
N VAL A 46 6.52 -9.18 -8.01
CA VAL A 46 5.28 -8.97 -7.28
C VAL A 46 5.30 -7.62 -6.59
N TYR A 47 6.42 -7.26 -5.96
CA TYR A 47 6.57 -5.93 -5.36
C TYR A 47 6.48 -4.81 -6.41
N ASN A 48 7.09 -4.99 -7.58
CA ASN A 48 7.00 -4.05 -8.69
C ASN A 48 5.57 -3.91 -9.21
N LEU A 49 4.81 -5.00 -9.28
CA LEU A 49 3.38 -4.96 -9.59
C LEU A 49 2.60 -4.17 -8.54
N MET A 50 2.85 -4.43 -7.25
CA MET A 50 2.26 -3.69 -6.14
C MET A 50 2.54 -2.19 -6.24
N GLN A 51 3.76 -1.82 -6.66
CA GLN A 51 4.19 -0.44 -6.91
C GLN A 51 3.44 0.20 -8.09
N LYS A 52 3.28 -0.50 -9.21
CA LYS A 52 2.53 -0.01 -10.37
C LYS A 52 1.06 0.27 -10.04
N CYS A 53 0.45 -0.55 -9.18
CA CYS A 53 -0.92 -0.33 -8.71
C CYS A 53 -1.08 0.90 -7.78
N LYS A 54 0.03 1.51 -7.33
CA LYS A 54 0.03 2.74 -6.52
C LYS A 54 -0.33 3.99 -7.33
N GLU A 55 -0.12 4.00 -8.65
CA GLU A 55 -0.37 5.17 -9.51
C GLU A 55 -1.84 5.33 -9.92
N LEU A 56 -2.66 4.28 -9.75
CA LEU A 56 -4.08 4.36 -10.07
C LEU A 56 -4.86 5.06 -8.93
N LYS A 57 -4.93 6.39 -9.13
CA LYS A 57 -5.92 7.39 -8.68
C LYS A 57 -6.01 7.68 -7.18
N PHE A 58 -5.23 8.66 -6.74
CA PHE A 58 -5.66 9.67 -5.77
C PHE A 58 -6.07 11.01 -6.43
N ASN A 59 -6.09 11.07 -7.77
CA ASN A 59 -6.33 12.30 -8.53
C ASN A 59 -7.77 12.50 -9.02
N ASN A 60 -8.78 11.86 -8.42
CA ASN A 60 -10.18 11.99 -8.89
C ASN A 60 -11.28 12.01 -7.82
N TYR A 61 -10.96 12.12 -6.52
CA TYR A 61 -11.99 12.18 -5.45
C TYR A 61 -11.85 13.35 -4.47
N ILE A 62 -10.94 14.31 -4.69
CA ILE A 62 -10.74 15.47 -3.78
C ILE A 62 -10.88 16.82 -4.52
N PHE A 63 -11.40 16.84 -5.75
CA PHE A 63 -11.82 18.08 -6.44
C PHE A 63 -13.19 17.92 -7.13
N LYS A 64 -14.19 17.43 -6.40
CA LYS A 64 -15.59 17.73 -6.67
C LYS A 64 -16.30 17.99 -5.35
#